data_AF-A0A271JFL4-F1
#
_entry.id   AF-A0A271JFL4-F1
#
_cell.length_a   1.000
_cell.length_b   1.000
_cell.length_c   1.000
_cell.angle_alpha   90.00
_cell.angle_beta   90.00
_cell.angle_gamma   90.00
#
_symmetry.space_group_name_H-M   'P 1'
#
loop_
_entity.id
_entity.type
_entity.pdbx_description
1 polymer ?
#
loop_
_entity_poly.entity_id
_entity_poly.type
_entity_poly.pdbx_seq_one_letter_code
_entity_poly.pdbx_strand_id
1 'polypeptide(L)'
;MEVLQERVNVAVDAMYDVSNNATTWQEAHALAQEHIRNAEPGVIRATVEQSMAKLMLVGYLNPNTRESGTTDLALAYSQVLVDRGSPEAEAVLETVKAFGSGWSPADLQEVALGAAAAVEAHVAGGTPCKDCDLPAEVRRTLVETGKTDDIITLRRLDAARELRALAG
;
A
#
# COMPACT_ATOMS: atom_id res chain seq x y z
N MET A 1 -22.00 -8.68 -1.86
CA MET A 1 -21.75 -7.34 -1.30
C MET A 1 -21.40 -7.40 0.19
N GLU A 2 -22.04 -8.24 1.01
CA GLU A 2 -21.74 -8.38 2.45
C GLU A 2 -20.28 -8.72 2.76
N VAL A 3 -19.70 -9.72 2.08
CA VAL A 3 -18.28 -10.12 2.28
C VAL A 3 -17.30 -8.98 1.94
N LEU A 4 -17.65 -8.10 0.99
CA LEU A 4 -16.82 -6.95 0.63
C LEU A 4 -16.91 -5.83 1.65
N GLN A 5 -18.11 -5.57 2.17
CA GLN A 5 -18.34 -4.63 3.26
C GLN A 5 -17.59 -5.07 4.51
N GLU A 6 -17.68 -6.36 4.85
CA GLU A 6 -17.00 -6.97 6.00
C GLU A 6 -15.48 -6.85 5.90
N ARG A 7 -14.90 -7.17 4.75
CA ARG A 7 -13.46 -7.00 4.49
C ARG A 7 -12.97 -5.56 4.71
N VAL A 8 -13.70 -4.59 4.15
CA VAL A 8 -13.35 -3.18 4.26
C VAL A 8 -13.49 -2.72 5.70
N ASN A 9 -14.56 -3.11 6.39
CA ASN A 9 -14.79 -2.74 7.79
C ASN A 9 -13.66 -3.26 8.70
N VAL A 10 -13.25 -4.53 8.56
CA VAL A 10 -12.16 -5.10 9.37
C VAL A 10 -10.85 -4.33 9.17
N ALA A 11 -10.49 -4.03 7.92
CA ALA A 11 -9.27 -3.29 7.63
C ALA A 11 -9.34 -1.83 8.10
N VAL A 12 -10.49 -1.18 7.98
CA VAL A 12 -10.74 0.19 8.45
C VAL A 12 -10.69 0.28 9.96
N ASP A 13 -11.37 -0.63 10.67
CA ASP A 13 -11.37 -0.68 12.14
C ASP A 13 -9.95 -0.91 12.68
N ALA A 14 -9.19 -1.82 12.06
CA ALA A 14 -7.79 -2.04 12.40
C ALA A 14 -6.93 -0.79 12.17
N MET A 15 -7.12 -0.08 11.04
CA MET A 15 -6.39 1.16 10.78
C MET A 15 -6.75 2.25 11.79
N TYR A 16 -8.03 2.38 12.17
CA TYR A 16 -8.46 3.34 13.18
C TYR A 16 -7.88 3.03 14.55
N ASP A 17 -7.85 1.75 14.94
CA ASP A 17 -7.25 1.32 16.20
C ASP A 17 -5.76 1.72 16.27
N VAL A 18 -4.98 1.37 15.23
CA VAL A 18 -3.58 1.80 15.14
C VAL A 18 -3.45 3.33 15.19
N SER A 19 -4.23 4.04 14.37
CA SER A 19 -4.16 5.51 14.26
C SER A 19 -4.50 6.24 15.57
N ASN A 20 -5.40 5.67 16.37
CA ASN A 20 -5.85 6.29 17.62
C ASN A 20 -4.99 5.89 18.82
N ASN A 21 -4.33 4.73 18.77
CA ASN A 21 -3.64 4.15 19.93
C ASN A 21 -2.11 4.13 19.79
N ALA A 22 -1.55 4.45 18.62
CA ALA A 22 -0.11 4.60 18.44
C ALA A 22 0.32 6.05 18.22
N THR A 23 1.30 6.49 19.02
CA THR A 23 1.94 7.81 18.90
C THR A 23 3.34 7.73 18.29
N THR A 24 3.93 6.55 18.28
CA THR A 24 5.25 6.24 17.71
C THR A 24 5.14 5.19 16.61
N TRP A 25 6.16 5.10 15.75
CA TRP A 25 6.19 4.06 14.71
C TRP A 25 6.32 2.66 15.32
N GLN A 26 6.98 2.51 16.48
CA GLN A 26 7.13 1.23 17.18
C GLN A 26 5.78 0.71 17.68
N GLU A 27 5.00 1.57 18.33
CA GLU A 27 3.64 1.26 18.78
C GLU A 27 2.76 0.89 17.58
N ALA A 28 2.83 1.69 16.50
CA ALA A 28 2.05 1.44 15.31
C ALA A 28 2.41 0.11 14.64
N HIS A 29 3.71 -0.20 14.57
CA HIS A 29 4.19 -1.47 14.06
C HIS A 29 3.69 -2.64 14.91
N ALA A 30 3.78 -2.55 16.23
CA ALA A 30 3.33 -3.60 17.13
C ALA A 30 1.82 -3.89 16.96
N LEU A 31 1.00 -2.84 16.94
CA LEU A 31 -0.45 -2.95 16.72
C LEU A 31 -0.79 -3.46 15.31
N ALA A 32 -0.13 -2.95 14.28
CA ALA A 32 -0.32 -3.42 12.91
C ALA A 32 -0.03 -4.92 12.78
N GLN A 33 1.06 -5.40 13.39
CA GLN A 33 1.41 -6.82 13.39
C GLN A 33 0.43 -7.66 14.21
N GLU A 34 -0.15 -7.12 15.28
CA GLU A 34 -1.23 -7.78 16.03
C GLU A 34 -2.48 -7.96 15.16
N HIS A 35 -2.95 -6.90 14.49
CA HIS A 35 -4.10 -6.96 13.58
C HIS A 35 -3.86 -7.94 12.43
N ILE A 36 -2.67 -7.94 11.82
CA ILE A 36 -2.33 -8.90 10.75
C ILE A 36 -2.38 -10.35 11.25
N ARG A 37 -1.82 -10.63 12.44
CA ARG A 37 -1.82 -11.99 13.01
C ARG A 37 -3.23 -12.47 13.35
N ASN A 38 -4.07 -11.57 13.88
CA ASN A 38 -5.42 -11.88 14.32
C ASN A 38 -6.45 -11.92 13.17
N ALA A 39 -6.13 -11.32 12.02
CA ALA A 39 -7.00 -11.34 10.86
C ALA A 39 -7.20 -12.77 10.32
N GLU A 40 -8.45 -13.07 9.95
CA GLU A 40 -8.84 -14.34 9.36
C GLU A 40 -8.01 -14.62 8.10
N PRO A 41 -7.44 -15.84 7.94
CA PRO A 41 -6.65 -16.19 6.77
C PRO A 41 -7.38 -15.98 5.43
N GLY A 42 -6.59 -15.82 4.37
CA GLY A 42 -7.11 -15.59 3.03
C GLY A 42 -7.33 -14.11 2.75
N VAL A 43 -8.46 -13.80 2.10
CA VAL A 43 -8.74 -12.48 1.53
C VAL A 43 -8.82 -11.38 2.60
N ILE A 44 -9.33 -11.69 3.81
CA ILE A 44 -9.41 -10.73 4.91
C ILE A 44 -8.01 -10.33 5.38
N ARG A 45 -7.16 -11.31 5.74
CA ARG A 45 -5.77 -11.03 6.12
C ARG A 45 -5.00 -10.29 5.03
N ALA A 46 -5.16 -10.66 3.76
CA ALA A 46 -4.50 -9.96 2.66
C ALA A 46 -4.96 -8.49 2.54
N THR A 47 -6.23 -8.20 2.87
CA THR A 47 -6.75 -6.82 2.90
C THR A 47 -6.14 -6.05 4.07
N VAL A 48 -6.09 -6.65 5.27
CA VAL A 48 -5.48 -6.05 6.46
C VAL A 48 -3.99 -5.79 6.26
N GLU A 49 -3.24 -6.73 5.68
CA GLU A 49 -1.81 -6.58 5.37
C GLU A 49 -1.53 -5.37 4.47
N GLN A 50 -2.30 -5.21 3.38
CA GLN A 50 -2.14 -4.08 2.46
C GLN A 50 -2.50 -2.75 3.12
N SER A 51 -3.60 -2.72 3.88
CA SER A 51 -4.03 -1.53 4.62
C SER A 51 -3.02 -1.11 5.68
N MET A 52 -2.48 -2.07 6.45
CA MET A 52 -1.42 -1.81 7.43
C MET A 52 -0.13 -1.35 6.76
N ALA A 53 0.26 -1.96 5.64
CA ALA A 53 1.45 -1.55 4.90
C ALA A 53 1.34 -0.10 4.42
N LYS A 54 0.21 0.27 3.78
CA LYS A 54 -0.04 1.65 3.38
C LYS A 54 -0.04 2.60 4.59
N LEU A 55 -0.74 2.25 5.67
CA LEU A 55 -0.79 3.08 6.88
C LEU A 55 0.61 3.31 7.47
N MET A 56 1.43 2.26 7.54
CA MET A 56 2.78 2.36 8.05
C MET A 56 3.67 3.23 7.15
N LEU A 57 3.64 3.03 5.83
CA LEU A 57 4.45 3.80 4.90
C LEU A 57 4.07 5.29 4.86
N VAL A 58 2.77 5.60 4.87
CA VAL A 58 2.28 6.98 4.72
C VAL A 58 2.18 7.72 6.06
N GLY A 59 1.72 7.02 7.10
CA GLY A 59 1.37 7.61 8.39
C GLY A 59 2.51 7.64 9.39
N TYR A 60 3.33 6.59 9.46
CA TYR A 60 4.27 6.38 10.57
C TYR A 60 5.74 6.36 10.16
N LEU A 61 6.04 5.91 8.94
CA LEU A 61 7.39 5.85 8.38
C LEU A 61 7.67 7.08 7.50
N ASN A 62 7.13 8.24 7.90
CA ASN A 62 7.20 9.46 7.12
C ASN A 62 8.68 9.95 6.95
N PRO A 63 9.06 10.41 5.74
CA PRO A 63 10.40 10.91 5.42
C PRO A 63 10.97 11.99 6.38
N ASN A 64 10.12 12.73 7.07
CA ASN A 64 10.52 13.87 7.90
C ASN A 64 10.96 13.49 9.33
N THR A 65 10.75 12.24 9.75
CA THR A 65 11.07 11.75 11.11
C THR A 65 11.91 10.48 11.06
N ARG A 66 12.91 10.43 10.15
CA ARG A 66 13.84 9.31 10.02
C ARG A 66 14.44 8.94 11.38
N GLU A 67 13.97 7.83 11.94
CA GLU A 67 14.60 7.17 13.09
C GLU A 67 15.43 5.98 12.59
N SER A 68 16.60 5.77 13.18
CA SER A 68 17.45 4.61 12.89
C SER A 68 16.67 3.30 13.08
N GLY A 69 16.78 2.36 12.13
CA GLY A 69 16.10 1.05 12.19
C GLY A 69 14.77 0.99 11.43
N THR A 70 14.27 2.12 10.91
CA THR A 70 13.05 2.17 10.08
C THR A 70 13.30 1.83 8.61
N THR A 71 14.55 1.90 8.13
CA THR A 71 14.92 1.61 6.73
C THR A 71 14.52 0.20 6.29
N ASP A 72 14.84 -0.82 7.08
CA ASP A 72 14.49 -2.21 6.77
C ASP A 72 12.99 -2.45 6.90
N LEU A 73 12.35 -1.74 7.83
CA LEU A 73 10.90 -1.83 8.03
C LEU A 73 10.13 -1.19 6.86
N ALA A 74 10.63 -0.07 6.35
CA ALA A 74 10.10 0.59 5.17
C ALA A 74 10.24 -0.29 3.92
N LEU A 75 11.36 -1.02 3.80
CA LEU A 75 11.54 -2.03 2.76
C LEU A 75 10.50 -3.15 2.89
N ALA A 76 10.36 -3.73 4.08
CA ALA A 76 9.42 -4.81 4.34
C ALA A 76 7.96 -4.44 4.03
N TYR A 77 7.50 -3.26 4.46
CA TYR A 77 6.13 -2.82 4.14
C TYR A 77 5.96 -2.46 2.65
N SER A 78 7.01 -2.00 1.97
CA SER A 78 6.95 -1.80 0.52
C SER A 78 6.78 -3.14 -0.22
N GLN A 79 7.53 -4.17 0.21
CA GLN A 79 7.43 -5.52 -0.36
C GLN A 79 6.04 -6.13 -0.17
N VAL A 80 5.37 -5.90 0.97
CA VAL A 80 3.97 -6.33 1.16
C VAL A 80 3.05 -5.79 0.07
N LEU A 81 3.19 -4.51 -0.32
CA LEU A 81 2.36 -3.92 -1.37
C LEU A 81 2.71 -4.48 -2.76
N VAL A 82 4.00 -4.71 -3.02
CA VAL A 82 4.51 -5.28 -4.28
C VAL A 82 4.03 -6.72 -4.46
N ASP A 83 4.23 -7.58 -3.47
CA ASP A 83 3.89 -9.02 -3.51
C ASP A 83 2.38 -9.25 -3.72
N ARG A 84 1.56 -8.31 -3.23
CA ARG A 84 0.10 -8.34 -3.36
C ARG A 84 -0.39 -7.75 -4.69
N GLY A 85 0.48 -7.12 -5.47
CA GLY A 85 0.09 -6.35 -6.64
C GLY A 85 -0.90 -5.24 -6.27
N SER A 86 -0.68 -4.62 -5.11
CA SER A 86 -1.65 -3.73 -4.48
C SER A 86 -1.86 -2.47 -5.31
N PRO A 87 -3.10 -2.01 -5.49
CA PRO A 87 -3.37 -0.71 -6.09
C PRO A 87 -2.92 0.47 -5.22
N GLU A 88 -2.40 0.19 -4.02
CA GLU A 88 -1.82 1.15 -3.07
C GLU A 88 -0.29 1.23 -3.16
N ALA A 89 0.32 0.47 -4.07
CA ALA A 89 1.76 0.44 -4.27
C ALA A 89 2.35 1.79 -4.74
N GLU A 90 1.54 2.76 -5.14
CA GLU A 90 1.99 4.14 -5.38
C GLU A 90 2.62 4.77 -4.13
N ALA A 91 2.21 4.34 -2.93
CA ALA A 91 2.78 4.83 -1.67
C ALA A 91 4.29 4.53 -1.56
N VAL A 92 4.78 3.51 -2.29
CA VAL A 92 6.19 3.12 -2.33
C VAL A 92 7.08 4.22 -2.90
N LEU A 93 6.58 5.10 -3.79
CA LEU A 93 7.41 6.15 -4.39
C LEU A 93 8.06 7.06 -3.35
N GLU A 94 7.26 7.60 -2.43
CA GLU A 94 7.77 8.49 -1.40
C GLU A 94 8.64 7.72 -0.40
N THR A 95 8.37 6.44 -0.18
CA THR A 95 9.24 5.55 0.60
C THR A 95 10.60 5.35 -0.07
N VAL A 96 10.66 5.06 -1.38
CA VAL A 96 11.92 4.91 -2.12
C VAL A 96 12.73 6.20 -2.07
N LYS A 97 12.08 7.36 -2.27
CA LYS A 97 12.75 8.68 -2.13
C LYS A 97 13.31 8.89 -0.71
N ALA A 98 12.57 8.42 0.31
CA ALA A 98 12.90 8.62 1.71
C ALA A 98 13.85 7.58 2.31
N PHE A 99 13.95 6.36 1.77
CA PHE A 99 14.72 5.26 2.38
C PHE A 99 15.63 4.54 1.39
N GLY A 100 15.42 4.70 0.09
CA GLY A 100 16.10 3.93 -0.96
C GLY A 100 17.62 4.05 -0.94
N SER A 101 18.19 5.17 -0.47
CA SER A 101 19.65 5.32 -0.31
C SER A 101 20.25 4.37 0.73
N GLY A 102 19.44 3.82 1.63
CA GLY A 102 19.84 2.85 2.63
C GLY A 102 19.60 1.39 2.23
N TRP A 103 19.00 1.14 1.06
CA TRP A 103 18.72 -0.19 0.54
C TRP A 103 19.81 -0.67 -0.41
N SER A 104 19.89 -1.98 -0.65
CA SER A 104 20.75 -2.48 -1.71
C SER A 104 20.21 -2.07 -3.09
N PRO A 105 21.07 -1.93 -4.12
CA PRO A 105 20.61 -1.64 -5.47
C PRO A 105 19.59 -2.67 -6.00
N ALA A 106 19.72 -3.94 -5.59
CA ALA A 106 18.79 -5.00 -5.97
C ALA A 106 17.42 -4.79 -5.32
N ASP A 107 17.37 -4.51 -4.01
CA ASP A 107 16.12 -4.26 -3.29
C ASP A 107 15.39 -3.02 -3.84
N LEU A 108 16.13 -1.95 -4.10
CA LEU A 108 15.60 -0.72 -4.69
C LEU A 108 14.95 -1.02 -6.06
N GLN A 109 15.67 -1.74 -6.93
CA GLN A 109 15.19 -2.08 -8.26
C GLN A 109 13.95 -2.98 -8.20
N GLU A 110 13.97 -4.01 -7.36
CA GLU A 110 12.86 -4.95 -7.19
C GLU A 110 11.59 -4.23 -6.72
N VAL A 111 11.70 -3.46 -5.64
CA VAL A 111 10.56 -2.74 -5.05
C VAL A 111 10.02 -1.69 -6.00
N ALA A 112 10.90 -0.92 -6.65
CA ALA A 112 10.47 0.15 -7.55
C ALA A 112 9.79 -0.39 -8.82
N LEU A 113 10.35 -1.42 -9.45
CA LEU A 113 9.73 -2.05 -10.63
C LEU A 113 8.44 -2.78 -10.27
N GLY A 114 8.42 -3.49 -9.15
CA GLY A 114 7.25 -4.21 -8.66
C GLY A 114 6.09 -3.27 -8.34
N ALA A 115 6.37 -2.16 -7.66
CA ALA A 115 5.36 -1.16 -7.33
C ALA A 115 4.80 -0.46 -8.59
N ALA A 116 5.68 -0.10 -9.54
CA ALA A 116 5.24 0.45 -10.82
C ALA A 116 4.33 -0.51 -11.58
N ALA A 117 4.70 -1.80 -11.65
CA ALA A 117 3.90 -2.82 -12.31
C ALA A 117 2.52 -3.02 -11.64
N ALA A 118 2.46 -3.02 -10.31
CA ALA A 118 1.21 -3.13 -9.55
C ALA A 118 0.25 -1.97 -9.85
N VAL A 119 0.78 -0.73 -9.84
CA VAL A 119 -0.01 0.48 -10.14
C VAL A 119 -0.53 0.46 -11.58
N GLU A 120 0.33 0.14 -12.55
CA GLU A 120 -0.08 0.06 -13.96
C GLU A 120 -1.11 -1.03 -14.22
N ALA A 121 -0.96 -2.20 -13.60
CA ALA A 121 -1.91 -3.30 -13.73
C ALA A 121 -3.30 -2.92 -13.21
N HIS A 122 -3.35 -2.16 -12.11
CA HIS A 122 -4.61 -1.62 -11.58
C HIS A 122 -5.24 -0.60 -12.53
N VAL A 123 -4.46 0.37 -13.03
CA VAL A 123 -4.94 1.42 -13.94
C VAL A 123 -5.41 0.85 -15.29
N ALA A 124 -4.70 -0.14 -15.85
CA ALA A 124 -5.05 -0.78 -17.12
C ALA A 124 -6.31 -1.67 -17.04
N GLY A 125 -6.92 -1.84 -15.86
CA GLY A 125 -8.10 -2.67 -15.65
C GLY A 125 -7.86 -4.18 -15.81
N GLY A 126 -6.59 -4.63 -15.83
CA GLY A 126 -6.21 -5.91 -16.44
C GLY A 126 -5.80 -7.05 -15.51
N THR A 127 -5.53 -6.81 -14.21
CA THR A 127 -5.37 -7.92 -13.26
C THR A 127 -5.97 -7.50 -11.92
N PRO A 128 -6.89 -8.28 -11.33
CA PRO A 128 -7.31 -8.04 -9.97
C PRO A 128 -6.06 -8.11 -9.11
N CYS A 129 -5.81 -7.12 -8.23
CA CYS A 129 -4.90 -7.36 -7.12
C CYS A 129 -5.28 -8.71 -6.54
N LYS A 130 -4.29 -9.56 -6.28
CA LYS A 130 -4.52 -10.89 -5.70
C LYS A 130 -5.25 -10.62 -4.39
N ASP A 131 -6.57 -10.86 -4.37
CA ASP A 131 -7.53 -10.58 -3.29
C ASP A 131 -8.39 -9.28 -3.37
N CYS A 132 -8.19 -8.29 -4.26
CA CYS A 132 -8.95 -7.01 -4.26
C CYS A 132 -10.25 -6.98 -5.09
N ASP A 133 -11.01 -8.08 -5.19
CA ASP A 133 -12.22 -8.14 -6.04
C ASP A 133 -13.34 -7.16 -5.59
N LEU A 134 -13.25 -5.89 -6.02
CA LEU A 134 -14.37 -4.95 -6.00
C LEU A 134 -15.30 -5.28 -7.19
N PRO A 135 -16.63 -5.38 -6.96
CA PRO A 135 -17.59 -5.68 -8.01
C PRO A 135 -17.51 -4.61 -9.11
N ALA A 136 -17.64 -5.04 -10.37
CA ALA A 136 -17.53 -4.17 -11.54
C ALA A 136 -18.49 -2.97 -11.49
N GLU A 137 -19.62 -3.09 -10.78
CA GLU A 137 -20.62 -2.03 -10.59
C GLU A 137 -20.12 -0.90 -9.69
N VAL A 138 -19.42 -1.21 -8.59
CA VAL A 138 -18.81 -0.19 -7.71
C VAL A 138 -17.70 0.55 -8.45
N ARG A 139 -16.94 -0.18 -9.27
CA ARG A 139 -15.89 0.39 -10.14
C ARG A 139 -16.48 1.35 -11.17
N ARG A 140 -17.64 1.03 -11.75
CA ARG A 140 -18.34 1.85 -12.74
C ARG A 140 -18.91 3.13 -12.11
N THR A 141 -19.50 3.04 -10.92
CA THR A 141 -20.05 4.21 -10.21
C THR A 141 -18.98 5.21 -9.77
N LEU A 142 -17.78 4.75 -9.38
CA LEU A 142 -16.66 5.64 -9.06
C LEU A 142 -16.21 6.42 -10.31
N VAL A 143 -16.03 5.72 -11.43
CA VAL A 143 -15.66 6.31 -12.74
C VAL A 143 -16.69 7.32 -13.24
N GLU A 144 -17.99 7.07 -13.06
CA GLU A 144 -19.08 7.95 -13.53
C GLU A 144 -19.18 9.27 -12.74
N THR A 145 -18.55 9.40 -11.57
CA THR A 145 -18.53 10.66 -10.78
C THR A 145 -17.36 11.61 -11.14
N GLY A 146 -16.39 11.14 -11.94
CA GLY A 146 -16.03 11.79 -13.22
C GLY A 146 -15.14 13.05 -13.26
N LYS A 147 -14.53 13.52 -12.16
CA LYS A 147 -13.43 14.53 -12.25
C LYS A 147 -12.24 14.27 -11.31
N THR A 148 -12.44 13.49 -10.26
CA THR A 148 -11.39 13.17 -9.27
C THR A 148 -10.60 11.91 -9.66
N ASP A 149 -11.25 10.96 -10.33
CA ASP A 149 -10.64 9.68 -10.74
C ASP A 149 -9.57 9.85 -11.81
N ASP A 150 -9.74 10.78 -12.76
CA ASP A 150 -8.70 11.06 -13.76
C ASP A 150 -7.45 11.66 -13.11
N ILE A 151 -7.60 12.54 -12.13
CA ILE A 151 -6.47 13.15 -11.41
C ILE A 151 -5.75 12.10 -10.56
N ILE A 152 -6.49 11.24 -9.86
CA ILE A 152 -5.91 10.16 -9.06
C ILE A 152 -5.20 9.13 -9.97
N THR A 153 -5.83 8.77 -11.09
CA THR A 153 -5.27 7.85 -12.08
C THR A 153 -4.00 8.41 -12.73
N LEU A 154 -4.00 9.69 -13.12
CA LEU A 154 -2.82 10.36 -13.66
C LEU A 154 -1.69 10.41 -12.64
N ARG A 155 -1.98 10.77 -11.38
CA ARG A 155 -0.99 10.77 -10.29
C ARG A 155 -0.38 9.38 -10.06
N ARG A 156 -1.18 8.33 -10.12
CA ARG A 156 -0.72 6.94 -10.01
C ARG A 156 0.19 6.55 -11.17
N LEU A 157 -0.18 6.91 -12.40
CA LEU A 157 0.66 6.66 -13.57
C LEU A 157 1.97 7.45 -13.53
N ASP A 158 1.95 8.70 -13.04
CA ASP A 158 3.15 9.50 -12.86
C ASP A 158 4.06 8.87 -11.78
N ALA A 159 3.48 8.38 -10.68
CA ALA A 159 4.23 7.66 -9.67
C ALA A 159 4.88 6.39 -10.21
N ALA A 160 4.17 5.61 -11.04
CA ALA A 160 4.72 4.41 -11.69
C ALA A 160 5.89 4.75 -12.63
N ARG A 161 5.80 5.86 -13.38
CA ARG A 161 6.90 6.34 -14.23
C ARG A 161 8.13 6.73 -13.42
N GLU A 162 7.94 7.48 -12.33
CA GLU A 162 9.03 7.87 -11.43
C GLU A 162 9.69 6.66 -10.78
N LEU A 163 8.89 5.69 -10.30
CA LEU A 163 9.38 4.43 -9.75
C LEU A 163 10.26 3.67 -10.76
N ARG A 164 9.85 3.58 -12.03
CA ARG A 164 10.70 2.98 -13.08
C ARG A 164 12.01 3.74 -13.30
N ALA A 165 11.97 5.06 -13.26
CA ALA A 165 13.16 5.89 -13.41
C ALA A 165 14.15 5.69 -12.25
N LEU A 166 13.65 5.44 -11.04
CA LEU A 166 14.48 5.15 -9.86
C LEU A 166 15.11 3.75 -9.90
N ALA A 167 14.62 2.84 -10.74
CA ALA A 167 15.09 1.47 -10.85
C ALA A 167 16.18 1.25 -11.93
N GLY A 168 16.49 2.27 -12.73
CA GLY A 168 17.45 2.24 -13.84
C GLY A 168 18.68 3.09 -13.60
#